data_AF-A0A8S2XVN0-F1
#
_entry.id   AF-A0A8S2XVN0-F1
#
_cell.length_a   1.000
_cell.length_b   1.000
_cell.length_c   1.000
_cell.angle_alpha   90.00
_cell.angle_beta   90.00
_cell.angle_gamma   90.00
#
_symmetry.space_group_name_H-M   'P 1'
#
loop_
_entity.id
_entity.type
_entity.pdbx_description
1 polymer ?
#
loop_
_entity_poly.entity_id
_entity_poly.type
_entity_poly.pdbx_seq_one_letter_code
_entity_poly.pdbx_strand_id
1 'polypeptide(L)'
;ILDRIEEFLSTISKDVHENYGKCAMLTSLFLQLTYKHYKLNENLLEIFSDFLIVEGNNTNQFSLNRSASYVLQRVLENHLYDGDLSSKVLDNITSSFNIISPYHREVRDYCLRILHNLNQDQLKSMHLNATLLSNCLKDQYMEESLKSYVAGILGNLCQVYDTSTDNDTNIYMDDDTIRILLDGLDNQNLVKHSIYALHNIVKYKQHNLSSLPLRNIIRILDQDNISNEIRQNACSIIALTVENNQTLTKYETEVLANVLNEADFDTCNTTLITFQYFFQALQPENVDDSNIKTSCAERISASLTEFLFNRDEILCLNASILLKLIIEKNFKTEFTEYEINNICTVLQTHPNELVRQYSFDILQKIDLKQSNIPQNTHDLIKLELITQKILKKEILNEQDYITFESNLDTYLNDVAFGNKILPMNVFEAFDKILKMNSCTSTIILLLLRYVQNGQKLPNQLIETLGDQLLNDKNQILIQILYYVVHNGQLLADKTIK
;
A
#
# COMPACT_ATOMS: atom_id res chain seq x y z
N ILE A 1 11.72 -34.88 35.54
CA ILE A 1 11.85 -35.98 34.56
C ILE A 1 12.65 -35.51 33.36
N LEU A 2 12.25 -34.39 32.72
CA LEU A 2 13.01 -33.76 31.63
C LEU A 2 14.48 -33.49 32.00
N ASP A 3 14.77 -32.94 33.19
CA ASP A 3 16.17 -32.72 33.63
C ASP A 3 16.99 -34.02 33.75
N ARG A 4 16.35 -35.14 34.12
CA ARG A 4 17.02 -36.45 34.18
C ARG A 4 17.22 -37.06 32.78
N ILE A 5 16.33 -36.75 31.85
CA ILE A 5 16.47 -37.11 30.44
C ILE A 5 17.64 -36.32 29.85
N GLU A 6 17.73 -35.03 30.16
CA GLU A 6 18.81 -34.13 29.74
C GLU A 6 20.18 -34.60 30.29
N GLU A 7 20.26 -34.90 31.59
CA GLU A 7 21.46 -35.45 32.21
C GLU A 7 21.86 -36.78 31.54
N PHE A 8 20.92 -37.70 31.32
CA PHE A 8 21.17 -38.96 30.64
C PHE A 8 21.66 -38.76 29.20
N LEU A 9 21.01 -37.86 28.45
CA LEU A 9 21.37 -37.52 27.09
C LEU A 9 22.80 -36.99 26.97
N SER A 10 23.26 -36.21 27.94
CA SER A 10 24.64 -35.69 27.97
C SER A 10 25.72 -36.80 28.04
N THR A 11 25.34 -38.01 28.46
CA THR A 11 26.26 -39.16 28.60
C THR A 11 26.34 -40.06 27.37
N ILE A 12 25.47 -39.86 26.37
CA ILE A 12 25.43 -40.68 25.17
C ILE A 12 26.40 -40.11 24.14
N SER A 13 27.38 -40.93 23.73
CA SER A 13 28.27 -40.58 22.61
C SER A 13 27.42 -40.31 21.36
N LYS A 14 27.69 -39.18 20.72
CA LYS A 14 27.02 -38.74 19.48
C LYS A 14 27.45 -39.58 18.27
N ASP A 15 28.38 -40.52 18.44
CA ASP A 15 28.72 -41.48 17.41
C ASP A 15 27.61 -42.52 17.25
N VAL A 16 26.75 -42.27 16.26
CA VAL A 16 25.61 -43.12 15.91
C VAL A 16 26.06 -44.49 15.39
N HIS A 17 27.27 -44.61 14.83
CA HIS A 17 27.78 -45.89 14.36
C HIS A 17 28.03 -46.86 15.52
N GLU A 18 28.43 -46.35 16.67
CA GLU A 18 28.66 -47.15 17.88
C GLU A 18 27.43 -47.26 18.79
N ASN A 19 26.51 -46.27 18.75
CA ASN A 19 25.45 -46.12 19.75
C ASN A 19 24.01 -46.10 19.19
N TYR A 20 23.77 -46.61 17.97
CA TYR A 20 22.45 -46.61 17.32
C TYR A 20 21.27 -47.01 18.23
N GLY A 21 21.41 -48.08 19.02
CA GLY A 21 20.35 -48.54 19.92
C GLY A 21 19.94 -47.51 20.96
N LYS A 22 20.91 -46.74 21.50
CA LYS A 22 20.62 -45.65 22.44
C LYS A 22 19.92 -44.50 21.73
N CYS A 23 20.39 -44.11 20.55
CA CYS A 23 19.75 -43.07 19.74
C CYS A 23 18.30 -43.41 19.39
N ALA A 24 18.02 -44.65 18.98
CA ALA A 24 16.67 -45.11 18.67
C ALA A 24 15.74 -45.08 19.91
N MET A 25 16.25 -45.49 21.08
CA MET A 25 15.50 -45.38 22.34
C MET A 25 15.17 -43.94 22.70
N LEU A 26 16.11 -43.01 22.49
CA LEU A 26 15.87 -41.58 22.73
C LEU A 26 14.80 -41.04 21.79
N THR A 27 14.85 -41.35 20.50
CA THR A 27 13.81 -40.90 19.57
C THR A 27 12.44 -41.44 19.95
N SER A 28 12.36 -42.69 20.43
CA SER A 28 11.12 -43.26 20.96
C SER A 28 10.61 -42.50 22.20
N LEU A 29 11.50 -42.12 23.11
CA LEU A 29 11.16 -41.32 24.29
C LEU A 29 10.61 -39.95 23.89
N PHE A 30 11.29 -39.21 23.01
CA PHE A 30 10.81 -37.92 22.55
C PHE A 30 9.46 -38.03 21.82
N LEU A 31 9.26 -39.08 21.02
CA LEU A 31 7.97 -39.34 20.40
C LEU A 31 6.85 -39.57 21.43
N GLN A 32 7.13 -40.27 22.53
CA GLN A 32 6.16 -40.42 23.62
C GLN A 32 5.87 -39.08 24.32
N LEU A 33 6.89 -38.22 24.49
CA LEU A 33 6.70 -36.89 25.05
C LEU A 33 5.81 -36.03 24.17
N THR A 34 6.02 -36.04 22.85
CA THR A 34 5.18 -35.28 21.90
C THR A 34 3.76 -35.83 21.84
N TYR A 35 3.56 -37.15 21.86
CA TYR A 35 2.21 -37.75 21.95
C TYR A 35 1.45 -37.37 23.23
N LYS A 36 2.18 -37.16 24.33
CA LYS A 36 1.60 -36.73 25.61
C LYS A 36 1.51 -35.20 25.74
N HIS A 37 1.84 -34.46 24.68
CA HIS A 37 1.82 -32.99 24.65
C HIS A 37 2.67 -32.36 25.78
N TYR A 38 3.80 -32.97 26.13
CA TYR A 38 4.75 -32.34 27.04
C TYR A 38 5.53 -31.24 26.31
N LYS A 39 5.61 -30.06 26.93
CA LYS A 39 6.50 -29.00 26.45
C LYS A 39 7.96 -29.40 26.65
N LEU A 40 8.78 -29.15 25.65
CA LEU A 40 10.22 -29.37 25.65
C LEU A 40 10.95 -28.06 25.98
N ASN A 41 12.15 -28.16 26.55
CA ASN A 41 13.03 -27.02 26.75
C ASN A 41 14.03 -26.92 25.57
N GLU A 42 14.73 -25.79 25.49
CA GLU A 42 15.70 -25.50 24.42
C GLU A 42 16.83 -26.53 24.38
N ASN A 43 17.45 -26.85 25.53
CA ASN A 43 18.56 -27.81 25.62
C ASN A 43 18.19 -29.19 25.06
N LEU A 44 16.99 -29.69 25.36
CA LEU A 44 16.51 -30.98 24.85
C LEU A 44 16.32 -30.93 23.34
N LEU A 45 15.84 -29.81 22.79
CA LEU A 45 15.72 -29.62 21.34
C LEU A 45 17.08 -29.53 20.66
N GLU A 46 18.06 -28.86 21.27
CA GLU A 46 19.42 -28.76 20.75
C GLU A 46 20.15 -30.11 20.72
N ILE A 47 19.97 -30.92 21.75
CA ILE A 47 20.54 -32.28 21.78
C ILE A 47 19.86 -33.13 20.72
N PHE A 48 18.53 -33.03 20.63
CA PHE A 48 17.76 -33.83 19.70
C PHE A 48 18.00 -33.46 18.24
N SER A 49 18.27 -32.19 17.93
CA SER A 49 18.50 -31.71 16.56
C SER A 49 19.75 -32.31 15.91
N ASP A 50 20.73 -32.77 16.70
CA ASP A 50 21.92 -33.45 16.17
C ASP A 50 21.56 -34.75 15.42
N PHE A 51 20.41 -35.35 15.71
CA PHE A 51 19.91 -36.54 15.00
C PHE A 51 19.26 -36.24 13.66
N LEU A 52 19.16 -34.96 13.24
CA LEU A 52 18.65 -34.59 11.91
C LEU A 52 19.68 -34.77 10.79
N ILE A 53 20.97 -34.83 11.15
CA ILE A 53 22.11 -34.76 10.23
C ILE A 53 23.08 -35.93 10.44
N VAL A 54 22.56 -37.11 10.79
CA VAL A 54 23.39 -38.32 10.90
C VAL A 54 23.90 -38.68 9.50
N GLU A 55 25.21 -38.53 9.30
CA GLU A 55 25.87 -38.80 8.03
C GLU A 55 25.90 -40.30 7.70
N GLY A 56 25.64 -40.64 6.43
CA GLY A 56 25.77 -41.99 5.88
C GLY A 56 24.47 -42.58 5.34
N ASN A 57 24.61 -43.59 4.47
CA ASN A 57 23.52 -44.12 3.63
C ASN A 57 23.02 -45.49 4.09
N ASN A 58 23.31 -45.93 5.32
CA ASN A 58 22.75 -47.18 5.82
C ASN A 58 21.33 -46.99 6.38
N THR A 59 20.53 -48.07 6.39
CA THR A 59 19.11 -48.04 6.77
C THR A 59 18.87 -47.51 8.19
N ASN A 60 19.82 -47.71 9.10
CA ASN A 60 19.73 -47.28 10.49
C ASN A 60 19.87 -45.75 10.60
N GLN A 61 20.86 -45.17 9.94
CA GLN A 61 21.10 -43.72 9.95
C GLN A 61 19.92 -42.96 9.32
N PHE A 62 19.40 -43.45 8.20
CA PHE A 62 18.18 -42.90 7.61
C PHE A 62 16.98 -42.96 8.57
N SER A 63 16.81 -44.07 9.28
CA SER A 63 15.70 -44.24 10.24
C SER A 63 15.78 -43.22 11.38
N LEU A 64 16.98 -42.86 11.82
CA LEU A 64 17.18 -41.81 12.83
C LEU A 64 16.88 -40.43 12.28
N ASN A 65 17.44 -40.05 11.12
CA ASN A 65 17.16 -38.76 10.49
C ASN A 65 15.65 -38.57 10.29
N ARG A 66 14.97 -39.59 9.74
CA ARG A 66 13.51 -39.58 9.56
C ARG A 66 12.76 -39.38 10.87
N SER A 67 13.10 -40.15 11.88
CA SER A 67 12.38 -40.13 13.15
C SER A 67 12.63 -38.82 13.91
N ALA A 68 13.84 -38.26 13.79
CA ALA A 68 14.19 -36.96 14.33
C ALA A 68 13.39 -35.84 13.64
N SER A 69 13.36 -35.82 12.31
CA SER A 69 12.56 -34.84 11.57
C SER A 69 11.07 -34.94 11.92
N TYR A 70 10.52 -36.15 12.05
CA TYR A 70 9.13 -36.36 12.44
C TYR A 70 8.82 -35.80 13.84
N VAL A 71 9.68 -36.10 14.82
CA VAL A 71 9.48 -35.59 16.19
C VAL A 71 9.55 -34.06 16.20
N LEU A 72 10.55 -33.45 15.53
CA LEU A 72 10.69 -32.00 15.53
C LEU A 72 9.50 -31.31 14.83
N GLN A 73 9.03 -31.88 13.72
CA GLN A 73 7.79 -31.45 13.07
C GLN A 73 6.61 -31.44 14.07
N ARG A 74 6.43 -32.52 14.84
CA ARG A 74 5.36 -32.60 15.84
C ARG A 74 5.53 -31.62 16.99
N VAL A 75 6.76 -31.31 17.39
CA VAL A 75 7.01 -30.29 18.43
C VAL A 75 6.48 -28.94 17.98
N LEU A 76 6.83 -28.53 16.75
CA LEU A 76 6.46 -27.22 16.22
C LEU A 76 4.96 -27.13 15.91
N GLU A 77 4.41 -28.10 15.18
CA GLU A 77 2.98 -28.10 14.80
C GLU A 77 2.02 -28.14 16.00
N ASN A 78 2.44 -28.73 17.13
CA ASN A 78 1.62 -28.80 18.34
C ASN A 78 2.01 -27.76 19.41
N HIS A 79 2.84 -26.76 19.06
CA HIS A 79 3.30 -25.72 19.98
C HIS A 79 3.86 -26.26 21.30
N LEU A 80 4.69 -27.31 21.21
CA LEU A 80 5.32 -27.94 22.38
C LEU A 80 6.63 -27.26 22.80
N TYR A 81 6.88 -26.06 22.31
CA TYR A 81 8.02 -25.21 22.65
C TYR A 81 7.59 -23.74 22.53
N ASP A 82 7.92 -22.93 23.54
CA ASP A 82 7.41 -21.55 23.68
C ASP A 82 8.43 -20.48 23.25
N GLY A 83 9.57 -20.87 22.67
CA GLY A 83 10.64 -19.95 22.27
C GLY A 83 10.97 -20.02 20.78
N ASP A 84 11.88 -19.13 20.36
CA ASP A 84 12.57 -19.29 19.10
C ASP A 84 13.58 -20.43 19.19
N LEU A 85 13.74 -21.17 18.10
CA LEU A 85 14.76 -22.19 17.95
C LEU A 85 16.15 -21.54 17.92
N SER A 86 17.10 -22.14 18.62
CA SER A 86 18.49 -21.69 18.61
C SER A 86 19.13 -21.84 17.23
N SER A 87 20.20 -21.08 16.98
CA SER A 87 20.94 -21.15 15.71
C SER A 87 21.40 -22.56 15.38
N LYS A 88 21.84 -23.33 16.39
CA LYS A 88 22.25 -24.72 16.21
C LYS A 88 21.11 -25.60 15.66
N VAL A 89 19.90 -25.44 16.19
CA VAL A 89 18.74 -26.20 15.70
C VAL A 89 18.41 -25.79 14.27
N LEU A 90 18.44 -24.50 13.97
CA LEU A 90 18.21 -23.97 12.62
C LEU A 90 19.27 -24.46 11.61
N ASP A 91 20.54 -24.52 12.00
CA ASP A 91 21.64 -25.06 11.19
C ASP A 91 21.44 -26.55 10.89
N ASN A 92 21.02 -27.33 11.90
CA ASN A 92 20.74 -28.75 11.73
C ASN A 92 19.51 -28.99 10.84
N ILE A 93 18.45 -28.17 10.94
CA ILE A 93 17.30 -28.21 10.01
C ILE A 93 17.76 -27.86 8.60
N THR A 94 18.58 -26.81 8.44
CA THR A 94 19.12 -26.37 7.15
C THR A 94 19.92 -27.47 6.48
N SER A 95 20.84 -28.09 7.21
CA SER A 95 21.64 -29.22 6.74
C SER A 95 20.76 -30.44 6.40
N SER A 96 19.77 -30.76 7.23
CA SER A 96 18.83 -31.85 6.96
C SER A 96 18.04 -31.62 5.67
N PHE A 97 17.58 -30.38 5.44
CA PHE A 97 16.89 -30.01 4.20
C PHE A 97 17.85 -30.04 2.99
N ASN A 98 19.01 -29.40 3.05
CA ASN A 98 19.89 -29.24 1.90
C ASN A 98 20.64 -30.53 1.52
N ILE A 99 21.00 -31.37 2.50
CA ILE A 99 21.94 -32.48 2.30
C ILE A 99 21.21 -33.83 2.32
N ILE A 100 20.29 -34.04 3.27
CA ILE A 100 19.65 -35.35 3.48
C ILE A 100 18.38 -35.49 2.65
N SER A 101 17.53 -34.47 2.65
CA SER A 101 16.23 -34.49 1.99
C SER A 101 16.22 -34.77 0.47
N PRO A 102 17.26 -34.40 -0.32
CA PRO A 102 17.32 -34.74 -1.74
C PRO A 102 17.25 -36.24 -2.03
N TYR A 103 17.69 -37.08 -1.08
CA TYR A 103 17.72 -38.54 -1.23
C TYR A 103 16.54 -39.23 -0.56
N HIS A 104 15.78 -38.50 0.26
CA HIS A 104 14.81 -39.08 1.20
C HIS A 104 13.53 -38.26 1.30
N ARG A 105 12.49 -38.69 0.57
CA ARG A 105 11.19 -38.01 0.48
C ARG A 105 10.52 -37.78 1.85
N GLU A 106 10.52 -38.77 2.74
CA GLU A 106 9.88 -38.62 4.06
C GLU A 106 10.55 -37.52 4.90
N VAL A 107 11.89 -37.47 4.89
CA VAL A 107 12.66 -36.40 5.57
C VAL A 107 12.35 -35.05 4.95
N ARG A 108 12.29 -34.97 3.62
CA ARG A 108 11.92 -33.76 2.89
C ARG A 108 10.55 -33.24 3.30
N ASP A 109 9.55 -34.11 3.34
CA ASP A 109 8.18 -33.73 3.69
C ASP A 109 8.09 -33.22 5.15
N TYR A 110 8.84 -33.82 6.08
CA TYR A 110 8.94 -33.32 7.45
C TYR A 110 9.71 -32.00 7.56
N CYS A 111 10.82 -31.83 6.84
CA CYS A 111 11.56 -30.58 6.80
C CYS A 111 10.69 -29.44 6.25
N LEU A 112 9.91 -29.66 5.20
CA LEU A 112 8.99 -28.65 4.66
C LEU A 112 7.93 -28.22 5.68
N ARG A 113 7.37 -29.17 6.44
CA ARG A 113 6.43 -28.87 7.54
C ARG A 113 7.10 -28.10 8.68
N ILE A 114 8.34 -28.45 9.03
CA ILE A 114 9.14 -27.70 10.01
C ILE A 114 9.32 -26.26 9.54
N LEU A 115 9.85 -26.07 8.33
CA LEU A 115 10.14 -24.77 7.73
C LEU A 115 8.90 -23.88 7.65
N HIS A 116 7.74 -24.45 7.31
CA HIS A 116 6.48 -23.72 7.26
C HIS A 116 6.05 -23.12 8.62
N ASN A 117 6.42 -23.76 9.73
CA ASN A 117 6.07 -23.31 11.09
C ASN A 117 7.08 -22.32 11.69
N LEU A 118 8.19 -22.03 11.01
CA LEU A 118 9.17 -21.05 11.47
C LEU A 118 8.71 -19.63 11.17
N ASN A 119 9.03 -18.70 12.06
CA ASN A 119 8.79 -17.29 11.81
C ASN A 119 9.79 -16.71 10.79
N GLN A 120 9.52 -15.48 10.33
CA GLN A 120 10.33 -14.84 9.28
C GLN A 120 11.78 -14.60 9.72
N ASP A 121 12.03 -14.24 10.98
CA ASP A 121 13.38 -13.97 11.48
C ASP A 121 14.22 -15.25 11.55
N GLN A 122 13.61 -16.36 11.94
CA GLN A 122 14.26 -17.67 11.92
C GLN A 122 14.56 -18.13 10.50
N LEU A 123 13.59 -18.04 9.57
CA LEU A 123 13.82 -18.36 8.16
C LEU A 123 14.93 -17.49 7.55
N LYS A 124 15.04 -16.23 7.98
CA LYS A 124 16.10 -15.30 7.55
C LYS A 124 17.50 -15.73 7.95
N SER A 125 17.64 -16.38 9.10
CA SER A 125 18.94 -16.91 9.55
C SER A 125 19.37 -18.19 8.83
N MET A 126 18.50 -18.80 8.01
CA MET A 126 18.77 -20.09 7.36
C MET A 126 19.29 -19.92 5.92
N HIS A 127 20.28 -20.74 5.56
CA HIS A 127 20.80 -20.83 4.19
C HIS A 127 20.13 -21.98 3.42
N LEU A 128 18.84 -21.82 3.09
CA LEU A 128 18.08 -22.84 2.38
C LEU A 128 18.43 -22.89 0.89
N ASN A 129 18.55 -24.10 0.33
CA ASN A 129 18.75 -24.30 -1.11
C ASN A 129 17.44 -24.03 -1.86
N ALA A 130 17.32 -22.84 -2.47
CA ALA A 130 16.11 -22.45 -3.17
C ALA A 130 15.83 -23.28 -4.44
N THR A 131 16.87 -23.78 -5.11
CA THR A 131 16.71 -24.72 -6.24
C THR A 131 16.03 -26.01 -5.78
N LEU A 132 16.35 -26.49 -4.57
CA LEU A 132 15.69 -27.65 -3.99
C LEU A 132 14.21 -27.37 -3.66
N LEU A 133 13.88 -26.19 -3.13
CA LEU A 133 12.48 -25.78 -2.91
C LEU A 133 11.71 -25.68 -4.23
N SER A 134 12.31 -25.12 -5.28
CA SER A 134 11.73 -25.10 -6.64
C SER A 134 11.47 -26.52 -7.16
N ASN A 135 12.43 -27.43 -7.00
CA ASN A 135 12.27 -28.84 -7.37
C ASN A 135 11.16 -29.54 -6.56
N CYS A 136 10.99 -29.18 -5.29
CA CYS A 136 9.88 -29.68 -4.47
C CYS A 136 8.53 -29.23 -5.03
N LEU A 137 8.40 -27.97 -5.42
CA LEU A 137 7.17 -27.43 -6.01
C LEU A 137 6.84 -28.12 -7.35
N LYS A 138 7.87 -28.48 -8.13
CA LYS A 138 7.79 -29.22 -9.40
C LYS A 138 7.45 -30.70 -9.24
N ASP A 139 7.56 -31.27 -8.03
CA ASP A 139 7.31 -32.70 -7.81
C ASP A 139 5.82 -33.03 -7.98
N GLN A 140 5.50 -33.74 -9.07
CA GLN A 140 4.12 -34.15 -9.39
C GLN A 140 3.52 -35.08 -8.34
N TYR A 141 4.34 -35.80 -7.60
CA TYR A 141 3.88 -36.75 -6.59
C TYR A 141 3.70 -36.12 -5.21
N MET A 142 4.12 -34.87 -5.00
CA MET A 142 3.98 -34.17 -3.73
C MET A 142 2.52 -33.84 -3.43
N GLU A 143 2.13 -34.02 -2.16
CA GLU A 143 0.80 -33.65 -1.65
C GLU A 143 0.56 -32.14 -1.85
N GLU A 144 -0.67 -31.77 -2.20
CA GLU A 144 -1.02 -30.36 -2.44
C GLU A 144 -0.79 -29.47 -1.21
N SER A 145 -1.04 -29.99 0.00
CA SER A 145 -0.78 -29.25 1.24
C SER A 145 0.71 -28.93 1.42
N LEU A 146 1.60 -29.87 1.07
CA LEU A 146 3.04 -29.66 1.10
C LEU A 146 3.50 -28.70 0.00
N LYS A 147 2.92 -28.78 -1.20
CA LYS A 147 3.18 -27.78 -2.25
C LYS A 147 2.79 -26.37 -1.81
N SER A 148 1.67 -26.26 -1.08
CA SER A 148 1.23 -25.00 -0.50
C SER A 148 2.23 -24.47 0.53
N TYR A 149 2.80 -25.34 1.37
CA TYR A 149 3.88 -24.95 2.28
C TYR A 149 5.13 -24.48 1.55
N VAL A 150 5.55 -25.20 0.50
CA VAL A 150 6.69 -24.82 -0.34
C VAL A 150 6.48 -23.44 -0.95
N ALA A 151 5.30 -23.16 -1.51
CA ALA A 151 4.97 -21.84 -2.05
C ALA A 151 5.07 -20.74 -0.97
N GLY A 152 4.52 -20.98 0.22
CA GLY A 152 4.63 -20.04 1.34
C GLY A 152 6.08 -19.78 1.79
N ILE A 153 6.89 -20.84 1.89
CA ILE A 153 8.32 -20.74 2.24
C ILE A 153 9.05 -19.92 1.17
N LEU A 154 8.84 -20.21 -0.12
CA LEU A 154 9.43 -19.44 -1.21
C LEU A 154 9.06 -17.95 -1.12
N GLY A 155 7.79 -17.64 -0.83
CA GLY A 155 7.33 -16.27 -0.62
C GLY A 155 8.04 -15.56 0.53
N ASN A 156 8.18 -16.22 1.68
CA ASN A 156 8.92 -15.68 2.83
C ASN A 156 10.40 -15.42 2.49
N LEU A 157 11.04 -16.36 1.80
CA LEU A 157 12.45 -16.24 1.43
C LEU A 157 12.70 -15.11 0.43
N CYS A 158 11.79 -14.87 -0.52
CA CYS A 158 11.89 -13.72 -1.44
C CYS A 158 11.96 -12.38 -0.71
N GLN A 159 11.16 -12.21 0.35
CA GLN A 159 11.17 -10.99 1.17
C GLN A 159 12.48 -10.84 1.95
N VAL A 160 13.03 -11.95 2.44
CA VAL A 160 14.27 -11.96 3.23
C VAL A 160 15.48 -11.55 2.38
N TYR A 161 15.70 -12.22 1.25
CA TYR A 161 16.96 -12.13 0.49
C TYR A 161 17.11 -10.87 -0.37
N ASP A 162 16.11 -9.99 -0.41
CA ASP A 162 16.24 -8.65 -0.98
C ASP A 162 16.86 -7.65 0.00
N THR A 163 16.70 -7.89 1.31
CA THR A 163 17.25 -7.02 2.36
C THR A 163 18.71 -7.30 2.73
N SER A 164 19.26 -8.41 2.24
CA SER A 164 20.65 -8.81 2.49
C SER A 164 21.55 -8.36 1.33
N THR A 165 22.55 -7.53 1.63
CA THR A 165 23.56 -7.04 0.67
C THR A 165 24.49 -8.13 0.11
N ASP A 166 24.30 -9.40 0.49
CA ASP A 166 25.08 -10.54 0.00
C ASP A 166 24.49 -11.08 -1.31
N ASN A 167 25.11 -10.64 -2.42
CA ASN A 167 24.82 -11.01 -3.81
C ASN A 167 24.79 -12.52 -4.11
N ASP A 168 25.30 -13.37 -3.20
CA ASP A 168 25.36 -14.82 -3.38
C ASP A 168 24.07 -15.56 -2.98
N THR A 169 23.10 -14.86 -2.36
CA THR A 169 21.80 -15.43 -1.96
C THR A 169 20.64 -14.99 -2.85
N ASN A 170 20.94 -14.61 -4.10
CA ASN A 170 19.90 -14.41 -5.10
C ASN A 170 19.18 -15.75 -5.33
N ILE A 171 18.00 -15.91 -4.72
CA ILE A 171 17.08 -16.97 -5.11
C ILE A 171 16.75 -16.73 -6.57
N TYR A 172 17.39 -17.53 -7.43
CA TYR A 172 17.01 -17.65 -8.82
C TYR A 172 15.67 -18.38 -8.85
N MET A 173 14.59 -17.60 -9.03
CA MET A 173 13.30 -18.17 -9.40
C MET A 173 13.30 -18.34 -10.92
N ASP A 174 13.28 -19.60 -11.36
CA ASP A 174 13.15 -19.89 -12.78
C ASP A 174 11.70 -19.73 -13.27
N ASP A 175 11.54 -19.55 -14.58
CA ASP A 175 10.23 -19.37 -15.22
C ASP A 175 9.28 -20.53 -14.95
N ASP A 176 9.80 -21.75 -14.78
CA ASP A 176 9.01 -22.93 -14.44
C ASP A 176 8.38 -22.83 -13.04
N THR A 177 9.11 -22.27 -12.07
CA THR A 177 8.59 -22.03 -10.71
C THR A 177 7.45 -21.01 -10.76
N ILE A 178 7.65 -19.91 -11.50
CA ILE A 178 6.62 -18.89 -11.71
C ILE A 178 5.39 -19.50 -12.39
N ARG A 179 5.58 -20.33 -13.42
CA ARG A 179 4.47 -21.04 -14.10
C ARG A 179 3.70 -21.93 -13.14
N ILE A 180 4.36 -22.71 -12.27
CA ILE A 180 3.65 -23.56 -11.32
C ILE A 180 2.88 -22.75 -10.29
N LEU A 181 3.43 -21.63 -9.82
CA LEU A 181 2.71 -20.73 -8.92
C LEU A 181 1.47 -20.15 -9.62
N LEU A 182 1.59 -19.76 -10.90
CA LEU A 182 0.47 -19.28 -11.72
C LEU A 182 -0.59 -20.37 -11.98
N ASP A 183 -0.19 -21.62 -12.21
CA ASP A 183 -1.11 -22.76 -12.34
C ASP A 183 -1.81 -23.05 -11.00
N GLY A 184 -1.10 -22.85 -9.88
CA GLY A 184 -1.65 -23.01 -8.53
C GLY A 184 -2.73 -21.99 -8.16
N LEU A 185 -2.90 -20.91 -8.95
CA LEU A 185 -3.97 -19.93 -8.77
C LEU A 185 -5.37 -20.49 -9.07
N ASP A 186 -5.47 -21.51 -9.93
CA ASP A 186 -6.73 -22.22 -10.20
C ASP A 186 -7.01 -23.34 -9.17
N ASN A 187 -6.11 -23.58 -8.20
CA ASN A 187 -6.25 -24.63 -7.17
C ASN A 187 -6.58 -24.02 -5.78
N GLN A 188 -7.71 -24.42 -5.20
CA GLN A 188 -8.20 -23.91 -3.91
C GLN A 188 -7.23 -24.11 -2.74
N ASN A 189 -6.44 -25.19 -2.76
CA ASN A 189 -5.48 -25.50 -1.69
C ASN A 189 -4.17 -24.71 -1.82
N LEU A 190 -3.86 -24.19 -3.03
CA LEU A 190 -2.60 -23.54 -3.35
C LEU A 190 -2.72 -22.02 -3.52
N VAL A 191 -3.89 -21.54 -3.96
CA VAL A 191 -4.10 -20.14 -4.39
C VAL A 191 -3.56 -19.11 -3.40
N LYS A 192 -3.81 -19.31 -2.10
CA LYS A 192 -3.36 -18.38 -1.04
C LYS A 192 -1.84 -18.23 -1.02
N HIS A 193 -1.12 -19.35 -1.01
CA HIS A 193 0.34 -19.32 -0.89
C HIS A 193 1.01 -19.04 -2.24
N SER A 194 0.39 -19.45 -3.34
CA SER A 194 0.83 -19.11 -4.70
C SER A 194 0.76 -17.61 -4.96
N ILE A 195 -0.36 -16.95 -4.65
CA ILE A 195 -0.50 -15.51 -4.87
C ILE A 195 0.42 -14.70 -3.94
N TYR A 196 0.60 -15.17 -2.69
CA TYR A 196 1.55 -14.57 -1.76
C TYR A 196 3.00 -14.68 -2.25
N ALA A 197 3.41 -15.86 -2.73
CA ALA A 197 4.73 -16.06 -3.30
C ALA A 197 4.95 -15.17 -4.54
N LEU A 198 3.98 -15.15 -5.46
CA LEU A 198 4.04 -14.30 -6.66
C LEU A 198 4.15 -12.82 -6.30
N HIS A 199 3.40 -12.33 -5.32
CA HIS A 199 3.53 -10.96 -4.82
C HIS A 199 4.98 -10.68 -4.43
N ASN A 200 5.54 -11.46 -3.52
CA ASN A 200 6.88 -11.20 -3.01
C ASN A 200 7.96 -11.33 -4.11
N ILE A 201 7.80 -12.28 -5.04
CA ILE A 201 8.71 -12.37 -6.20
C ILE A 201 8.64 -11.08 -7.04
N VAL A 202 7.44 -10.61 -7.38
CA VAL A 202 7.25 -9.38 -8.20
C VAL A 202 7.81 -8.15 -7.48
N LYS A 203 7.53 -8.01 -6.19
CA LYS A 203 7.93 -6.85 -5.38
C LYS A 203 9.44 -6.74 -5.21
N TYR A 204 10.12 -7.86 -4.97
CA TYR A 204 11.50 -7.88 -4.51
C TYR A 204 12.50 -8.35 -5.58
N LYS A 205 12.07 -9.05 -6.64
CA LYS A 205 12.96 -9.54 -7.71
C LYS A 205 12.69 -8.88 -9.05
N GLN A 206 12.33 -7.59 -9.01
CA GLN A 206 11.84 -6.69 -10.08
C GLN A 206 12.46 -6.85 -11.50
N HIS A 207 13.64 -7.46 -11.64
CA HIS A 207 14.43 -7.46 -12.87
C HIS A 207 14.03 -8.43 -13.99
N ASN A 208 13.11 -9.39 -13.80
CA ASN A 208 12.80 -10.40 -14.85
C ASN A 208 11.31 -10.62 -15.16
N LEU A 209 10.39 -9.77 -14.68
CA LEU A 209 8.94 -10.04 -14.75
C LEU A 209 8.15 -9.14 -15.69
N SER A 210 8.80 -8.51 -16.68
CA SER A 210 8.16 -7.61 -17.66
C SER A 210 7.05 -8.24 -18.52
N SER A 211 6.71 -9.52 -18.30
CA SER A 211 5.66 -10.24 -19.02
C SER A 211 4.93 -11.29 -18.17
N LEU A 212 4.70 -11.03 -16.87
CA LEU A 212 3.86 -11.94 -16.07
C LEU A 212 2.46 -12.03 -16.73
N PRO A 213 1.92 -13.25 -17.00
CA PRO A 213 0.60 -13.41 -17.58
C PRO A 213 -0.48 -13.04 -16.56
N LEU A 214 -0.90 -11.77 -16.58
CA LEU A 214 -1.86 -11.21 -15.63
C LEU A 214 -3.24 -11.87 -15.71
N ARG A 215 -3.57 -12.51 -16.84
CA ARG A 215 -4.87 -13.18 -17.05
C ARG A 215 -5.24 -14.16 -15.92
N ASN A 216 -4.30 -14.93 -15.39
CA ASN A 216 -4.60 -15.88 -14.29
C ASN A 216 -4.90 -15.15 -12.98
N ILE A 217 -4.17 -14.05 -12.71
CA ILE A 217 -4.38 -13.22 -11.51
C ILE A 217 -5.70 -12.47 -11.60
N ILE A 218 -6.01 -11.92 -12.78
CA ILE A 218 -7.27 -11.21 -13.05
C ILE A 218 -8.47 -12.14 -12.93
N ARG A 219 -8.36 -13.39 -13.40
CA ARG A 219 -9.41 -14.40 -13.21
C ARG A 219 -9.71 -14.70 -11.75
N ILE A 220 -8.74 -14.56 -10.83
CA ILE A 220 -9.02 -14.69 -9.39
C ILE A 220 -9.84 -13.50 -8.90
N LEU A 221 -9.50 -12.28 -9.33
CA LEU A 221 -10.23 -11.07 -8.94
C LEU A 221 -11.69 -11.07 -9.40
N ASP A 222 -12.00 -11.78 -10.49
CA ASP A 222 -13.34 -11.95 -11.06
C ASP A 222 -14.19 -13.01 -10.34
N GLN A 223 -13.70 -13.62 -9.25
CA GLN A 223 -14.45 -14.61 -8.47
C GLN A 223 -15.21 -13.95 -7.31
N ASP A 224 -16.49 -14.30 -7.17
CA ASP A 224 -17.41 -13.71 -6.17
C ASP A 224 -16.97 -13.90 -4.70
N ASN A 225 -16.18 -14.94 -4.39
CA ASN A 225 -15.89 -15.37 -3.01
C ASN A 225 -14.38 -15.53 -2.73
N ILE A 226 -13.59 -14.52 -3.05
CA ILE A 226 -12.16 -14.49 -2.70
C ILE A 226 -11.92 -13.85 -1.33
N SER A 227 -10.92 -14.33 -0.60
CA SER A 227 -10.50 -13.68 0.64
C SER A 227 -9.85 -12.33 0.36
N ASN A 228 -9.99 -11.38 1.29
CA ASN A 228 -9.36 -10.06 1.17
C ASN A 228 -7.84 -10.17 1.03
N GLU A 229 -7.20 -11.12 1.71
CA GLU A 229 -5.75 -11.35 1.61
C GLU A 229 -5.32 -11.74 0.19
N ILE A 230 -6.07 -12.64 -0.47
CA ILE A 230 -5.81 -13.02 -1.87
C ILE A 230 -6.06 -11.83 -2.79
N ARG A 231 -7.17 -11.12 -2.60
CA ARG A 231 -7.54 -9.94 -3.38
C ARG A 231 -6.46 -8.86 -3.32
N GLN A 232 -6.00 -8.51 -2.12
CA GLN A 232 -4.97 -7.51 -1.90
C GLN A 232 -3.65 -7.92 -2.57
N ASN A 233 -3.21 -9.17 -2.39
CA ASN A 233 -1.99 -9.67 -3.05
C ASN A 233 -2.11 -9.63 -4.59
N ALA A 234 -3.25 -10.02 -5.14
CA ALA A 234 -3.51 -9.96 -6.58
C ALA A 234 -3.47 -8.53 -7.11
N CYS A 235 -4.15 -7.58 -6.44
CA CYS A 235 -4.10 -6.16 -6.79
C CYS A 235 -2.69 -5.58 -6.67
N SER A 236 -1.92 -5.94 -5.64
CA SER A 236 -0.53 -5.49 -5.48
C SER A 236 0.37 -6.00 -6.61
N ILE A 237 0.23 -7.25 -7.03
CA ILE A 237 0.98 -7.77 -8.19
C ILE A 237 0.68 -6.95 -9.43
N ILE A 238 -0.60 -6.71 -9.73
CA ILE A 238 -1.01 -5.94 -10.91
C ILE A 238 -0.50 -4.50 -10.82
N ALA A 239 -0.56 -3.87 -9.64
CA ALA A 239 -0.03 -2.53 -9.44
C ALA A 239 1.46 -2.45 -9.80
N LEU A 240 2.26 -3.39 -9.29
CA LEU A 240 3.69 -3.46 -9.52
C LEU A 240 4.05 -3.77 -10.99
N THR A 241 3.26 -4.61 -11.68
CA THR A 241 3.52 -4.88 -13.11
C THR A 241 3.16 -3.70 -13.99
N VAL A 242 2.05 -3.01 -13.70
CA VAL A 242 1.63 -1.80 -14.43
C VAL A 242 2.59 -0.63 -14.18
N GLU A 243 3.08 -0.47 -12.95
CA GLU A 243 4.16 0.48 -12.62
C GLU A 243 5.42 0.23 -13.47
N ASN A 244 5.72 -1.03 -13.76
CA ASN A 244 6.81 -1.44 -14.65
C ASN A 244 6.45 -1.45 -16.15
N ASN A 245 5.49 -0.59 -16.55
CA ASN A 245 5.06 -0.36 -17.93
C ASN A 245 4.34 -1.53 -18.63
N GLN A 246 3.82 -2.52 -17.89
CA GLN A 246 2.93 -3.51 -18.50
C GLN A 246 1.57 -2.86 -18.83
N THR A 247 1.11 -3.02 -20.07
CA THR A 247 -0.21 -2.55 -20.48
C THR A 247 -1.30 -3.54 -20.07
N LEU A 248 -2.46 -3.00 -19.68
CA LEU A 248 -3.66 -3.79 -19.38
C LEU A 248 -4.52 -3.95 -20.62
N THR A 249 -5.05 -5.15 -20.84
CA THR A 249 -6.07 -5.43 -21.84
C THR A 249 -7.44 -4.94 -21.38
N LYS A 250 -8.40 -4.88 -22.32
CA LYS A 250 -9.79 -4.51 -22.02
C LYS A 250 -10.43 -5.37 -20.92
N TYR A 251 -10.24 -6.69 -20.95
CA TYR A 251 -10.80 -7.57 -19.92
C TYR A 251 -10.21 -7.24 -18.52
N GLU A 252 -8.91 -6.97 -18.47
CA GLU A 252 -8.21 -6.72 -17.20
C GLU A 252 -8.61 -5.37 -16.59
N THR A 253 -8.80 -4.34 -17.42
CA THR A 253 -9.33 -3.05 -16.95
C THR A 253 -10.77 -3.15 -16.47
N GLU A 254 -11.61 -3.97 -17.11
CA GLU A 254 -13.00 -4.18 -16.71
C GLU A 254 -13.10 -4.87 -15.33
N VAL A 255 -12.29 -5.91 -15.09
CA VAL A 255 -12.26 -6.59 -13.78
C VAL A 255 -11.76 -5.66 -12.68
N LEU A 256 -10.66 -4.92 -12.92
CA LEU A 256 -10.15 -3.95 -11.94
C LEU A 256 -11.14 -2.82 -11.64
N ALA A 257 -11.91 -2.38 -12.65
CA ALA A 257 -12.96 -1.40 -12.45
C ALA A 257 -14.08 -1.92 -11.53
N ASN A 258 -14.41 -3.21 -11.60
CA ASN A 258 -15.36 -3.83 -10.68
C ASN A 258 -14.76 -3.94 -9.25
N VAL A 259 -13.51 -4.38 -9.14
CA VAL A 259 -12.79 -4.46 -7.84
C VAL A 259 -12.78 -3.11 -7.14
N LEU A 260 -12.57 -2.02 -7.89
CA LEU A 260 -12.57 -0.66 -7.34
C LEU A 260 -13.88 -0.33 -6.60
N ASN A 261 -15.03 -0.86 -7.03
CA ASN A 261 -16.35 -0.55 -6.47
C ASN A 261 -16.73 -1.38 -5.24
N GLU A 262 -16.15 -2.57 -5.09
CA GLU A 262 -16.63 -3.59 -4.16
C GLU A 262 -15.65 -3.89 -3.01
N ALA A 263 -14.46 -3.28 -3.04
CA ALA A 263 -13.39 -3.68 -2.16
C ALA A 263 -13.28 -2.85 -0.87
N ASP A 264 -12.46 -3.36 0.05
CA ASP A 264 -12.00 -2.64 1.23
C ASP A 264 -11.09 -1.46 0.85
N PHE A 265 -10.80 -0.61 1.84
CA PHE A 265 -10.01 0.61 1.66
C PHE A 265 -8.65 0.36 0.99
N ASP A 266 -7.87 -0.61 1.46
CA ASP A 266 -6.50 -0.85 0.96
C ASP A 266 -6.51 -1.37 -0.48
N THR A 267 -7.46 -2.26 -0.79
CA THR A 267 -7.65 -2.78 -2.14
C THR A 267 -8.09 -1.68 -3.11
N CYS A 268 -9.06 -0.84 -2.71
CA CYS A 268 -9.50 0.31 -3.52
C CYS A 268 -8.32 1.26 -3.79
N ASN A 269 -7.54 1.59 -2.76
CA ASN A 269 -6.41 2.50 -2.87
C ASN A 269 -5.34 1.95 -3.83
N THR A 270 -4.98 0.68 -3.69
CA THR A 270 -4.05 -0.03 -4.58
C THR A 270 -4.54 -0.01 -6.03
N THR A 271 -5.85 -0.22 -6.23
CA THR A 271 -6.47 -0.22 -7.56
C THR A 271 -6.46 1.18 -8.20
N LEU A 272 -6.70 2.24 -7.41
CA LEU A 272 -6.58 3.63 -7.87
C LEU A 272 -5.15 3.93 -8.33
N ILE A 273 -4.14 3.56 -7.55
CA ILE A 273 -2.71 3.74 -7.88
C ILE A 273 -2.37 2.96 -9.17
N THR A 274 -2.86 1.72 -9.31
CA THR A 274 -2.71 0.93 -10.53
C THR A 274 -3.25 1.67 -11.75
N PHE A 275 -4.45 2.23 -11.65
CA PHE A 275 -5.01 3.03 -12.75
C PHE A 275 -4.20 4.31 -13.00
N GLN A 276 -3.67 4.98 -11.98
CA GLN A 276 -2.80 6.14 -12.19
C GLN A 276 -1.58 5.77 -13.05
N TYR A 277 -0.89 4.67 -12.74
CA TYR A 277 0.23 4.19 -13.57
C TYR A 277 -0.22 3.84 -15.00
N PHE A 278 -1.34 3.11 -15.12
CA PHE A 278 -1.90 2.72 -16.42
C PHE A 278 -2.20 3.95 -17.32
N PHE A 279 -2.83 4.99 -16.78
CA PHE A 279 -3.14 6.22 -17.51
C PHE A 279 -1.92 7.12 -17.72
N GLN A 280 -0.90 7.06 -16.85
CA GLN A 280 0.35 7.81 -16.99
C GLN A 280 1.17 7.31 -18.19
N ALA A 281 1.21 6.00 -18.42
CA ALA A 281 2.02 5.33 -19.46
C ALA A 281 1.53 5.55 -20.91
N LEU A 282 1.16 6.77 -21.31
CA LEU A 282 0.89 7.08 -22.73
C LEU A 282 2.20 7.19 -23.50
N GLN A 283 2.39 6.31 -24.49
CA GLN A 283 3.23 6.61 -25.63
C GLN A 283 2.38 7.26 -26.74
N PRO A 284 2.84 8.32 -27.42
CA PRO A 284 2.00 9.15 -28.30
C PRO A 284 1.37 8.50 -29.54
N GLU A 285 1.60 7.21 -29.82
CA GLU A 285 1.35 6.62 -31.14
C GLU A 285 0.44 5.37 -31.14
N ASN A 286 0.05 4.83 -29.98
CA ASN A 286 -0.76 3.60 -29.92
C ASN A 286 -2.28 3.89 -29.86
N VAL A 287 -2.95 3.77 -31.01
CA VAL A 287 -4.41 3.96 -31.13
C VAL A 287 -5.19 2.93 -30.27
N ASP A 288 -4.73 1.68 -30.21
CA ASP A 288 -5.42 0.62 -29.45
C ASP A 288 -5.37 0.85 -27.93
N ASP A 289 -4.23 1.32 -27.41
CA ASP A 289 -4.10 1.69 -25.99
C ASP A 289 -5.03 2.87 -25.64
N SER A 290 -5.20 3.81 -26.58
CA SER A 290 -6.08 4.97 -26.40
C SER A 290 -7.55 4.56 -26.27
N ASN A 291 -8.01 3.60 -27.09
CA ASN A 291 -9.38 3.10 -27.04
C ASN A 291 -9.69 2.36 -25.72
N ILE A 292 -8.76 1.52 -25.24
CA ILE A 292 -8.92 0.82 -23.96
C ILE A 292 -8.97 1.82 -22.81
N LYS A 293 -8.05 2.80 -22.79
CA LYS A 293 -8.00 3.84 -21.76
C LYS A 293 -9.26 4.70 -21.75
N THR A 294 -9.79 5.07 -22.92
CA THR A 294 -11.04 5.84 -23.04
C THR A 294 -12.22 5.07 -22.45
N SER A 295 -12.43 3.83 -22.88
CA SER A 295 -13.50 2.98 -22.34
C SER A 295 -13.36 2.72 -20.84
N CYS A 296 -12.12 2.52 -20.36
CA CYS A 296 -11.84 2.37 -18.94
C CYS A 296 -12.17 3.65 -18.16
N ALA A 297 -11.77 4.82 -18.67
CA ALA A 297 -12.02 6.11 -18.05
C ALA A 297 -13.52 6.40 -17.92
N GLU A 298 -14.30 6.10 -18.95
CA GLU A 298 -15.76 6.21 -18.92
C GLU A 298 -16.40 5.33 -17.83
N ARG A 299 -15.85 4.13 -17.59
CA ARG A 299 -16.40 3.17 -16.63
C ARG A 299 -16.09 3.53 -15.18
N ILE A 300 -14.88 4.00 -14.91
CA ILE A 300 -14.46 4.31 -13.53
C ILE A 300 -14.84 5.72 -13.10
N SER A 301 -15.17 6.63 -14.01
CA SER A 301 -15.38 8.05 -13.70
C SER A 301 -16.51 8.30 -12.69
N ALA A 302 -17.61 7.57 -12.78
CA ALA A 302 -18.70 7.66 -11.81
C ALA A 302 -18.19 7.34 -10.40
N SER A 303 -17.50 6.20 -10.25
CA SER A 303 -16.90 5.77 -8.98
C SER A 303 -15.86 6.76 -8.47
N LEU A 304 -15.00 7.29 -9.36
CA LEU A 304 -14.01 8.31 -8.98
C LEU A 304 -14.69 9.55 -8.40
N THR A 305 -15.75 10.06 -9.05
CA THR A 305 -16.47 11.23 -8.53
C THR A 305 -17.25 10.95 -7.25
N GLU A 306 -17.72 9.71 -7.05
CA GLU A 306 -18.34 9.29 -5.79
C GLU A 306 -17.32 9.23 -4.65
N PHE A 307 -16.10 8.75 -4.91
CA PHE A 307 -15.03 8.74 -3.91
C PHE A 307 -14.66 10.13 -3.42
N LEU A 308 -14.78 11.17 -4.25
CA LEU A 308 -14.51 12.54 -3.82
C LEU A 308 -15.47 13.03 -2.71
N PHE A 309 -16.67 12.45 -2.62
CA PHE A 309 -17.73 12.94 -1.74
C PHE A 309 -17.82 12.16 -0.41
N ASN A 310 -17.49 10.86 -0.41
CA ASN A 310 -17.93 9.94 0.65
C ASN A 310 -16.82 9.09 1.29
N ARG A 311 -15.55 9.46 1.17
CA ARG A 311 -14.44 8.59 1.63
C ARG A 311 -13.35 9.32 2.40
N ASP A 312 -12.47 8.50 2.95
CA ASP A 312 -11.21 8.87 3.57
C ASP A 312 -10.36 9.78 2.68
N GLU A 313 -9.62 10.70 3.31
CA GLU A 313 -8.83 11.75 2.65
C GLU A 313 -7.83 11.19 1.61
N ILE A 314 -7.24 10.02 1.86
CA ILE A 314 -6.28 9.39 0.96
C ILE A 314 -6.97 8.93 -0.33
N LEU A 315 -8.14 8.29 -0.22
CA LEU A 315 -8.92 7.87 -1.40
C LEU A 315 -9.40 9.07 -2.20
N CYS A 316 -9.88 10.13 -1.53
CA CYS A 316 -10.29 11.38 -2.18
C CYS A 316 -9.13 11.98 -2.99
N LEU A 317 -7.93 12.03 -2.41
CA LEU A 317 -6.75 12.54 -3.08
C LEU A 317 -6.35 11.69 -4.29
N ASN A 318 -6.30 10.36 -4.14
CA ASN A 318 -5.91 9.46 -5.22
C ASN A 318 -6.94 9.41 -6.36
N ALA A 319 -8.24 9.50 -6.03
CA ALA A 319 -9.29 9.64 -7.03
C ALA A 319 -9.17 10.99 -7.78
N SER A 320 -8.88 12.07 -7.06
CA SER A 320 -8.67 13.41 -7.65
C SER A 320 -7.50 13.45 -8.64
N ILE A 321 -6.37 12.85 -8.26
CA ILE A 321 -5.17 12.76 -9.10
C ILE A 321 -5.48 11.98 -10.38
N LEU A 322 -6.12 10.82 -10.25
CA LEU A 322 -6.48 9.98 -11.38
C LEU A 322 -7.48 10.68 -12.31
N LEU A 323 -8.49 11.35 -11.76
CA LEU A 323 -9.48 12.07 -12.54
C LEU A 323 -8.86 13.24 -13.32
N LYS A 324 -7.96 14.01 -12.69
CA LYS A 324 -7.20 15.06 -13.38
C LYS A 324 -6.37 14.49 -14.54
N LEU A 325 -5.69 13.37 -14.32
CA LEU A 325 -4.87 12.70 -15.34
C LEU A 325 -5.71 12.25 -16.55
N ILE A 326 -6.88 11.64 -16.30
CA ILE A 326 -7.84 11.23 -17.33
C ILE A 326 -8.24 12.41 -18.22
N ILE A 327 -8.54 13.55 -17.60
CA ILE A 327 -8.99 14.76 -18.32
C ILE A 327 -7.83 15.42 -19.05
N GLU A 328 -6.65 15.54 -18.42
CA GLU A 328 -5.45 16.10 -19.05
C GLU A 328 -5.06 15.41 -20.34
N LYS A 329 -5.28 14.11 -20.39
CA LYS A 329 -4.97 13.26 -21.53
C LYS A 329 -6.17 13.05 -22.46
N ASN A 330 -7.29 13.74 -22.23
CA ASN A 330 -8.52 13.68 -23.01
C ASN A 330 -9.10 12.26 -23.15
N PHE A 331 -8.96 11.41 -22.13
CA PHE A 331 -9.53 10.06 -22.13
C PHE A 331 -11.03 10.03 -21.81
N LYS A 332 -11.61 11.14 -21.36
CA LYS A 332 -13.04 11.31 -21.19
C LYS A 332 -13.40 12.73 -21.58
N THR A 333 -14.30 12.86 -22.55
CA THR A 333 -14.73 14.15 -23.09
C THR A 333 -16.06 14.62 -22.53
N GLU A 334 -16.91 13.68 -22.08
CA GLU A 334 -18.25 13.97 -21.58
C GLU A 334 -18.42 13.49 -20.13
N PHE A 335 -18.83 14.42 -19.27
CA PHE A 335 -19.22 14.14 -17.90
C PHE A 335 -20.74 14.23 -17.76
N THR A 336 -21.30 13.30 -17.02
CA THR A 336 -22.71 13.32 -16.64
C THR A 336 -22.98 14.46 -15.66
N GLU A 337 -24.24 14.91 -15.60
CA GLU A 337 -24.67 15.93 -14.64
C GLU A 337 -24.40 15.51 -13.19
N TYR A 338 -24.54 14.21 -12.89
CA TYR A 338 -24.20 13.64 -11.58
C TYR A 338 -22.71 13.80 -11.23
N GLU A 339 -21.81 13.44 -12.15
CA GLU A 339 -20.37 13.58 -11.97
C GLU A 339 -19.96 15.06 -11.78
N ILE A 340 -20.53 15.95 -12.59
CA ILE A 340 -20.29 17.41 -12.50
C ILE A 340 -20.76 17.95 -11.15
N ASN A 341 -21.94 17.56 -10.68
CA ASN A 341 -22.48 17.99 -9.39
C ASN A 341 -21.60 17.54 -8.22
N ASN A 342 -21.06 16.31 -8.28
CA ASN A 342 -20.12 15.82 -7.25
C ASN A 342 -18.84 16.67 -7.24
N ILE A 343 -18.22 16.93 -8.39
CA ILE A 343 -16.99 17.75 -8.48
C ILE A 343 -17.26 19.18 -8.01
N CYS A 344 -18.42 19.77 -8.39
CA CYS A 344 -18.84 21.09 -7.92
C CYS A 344 -18.99 21.13 -6.39
N THR A 345 -19.63 20.11 -5.82
CA THR A 345 -19.85 20.02 -4.37
C THR A 345 -18.52 19.90 -3.63
N VAL A 346 -17.59 19.10 -4.15
CA VAL A 346 -16.25 18.92 -3.57
C VAL A 346 -15.48 20.25 -3.58
N LEU A 347 -15.49 20.98 -4.70
CA LEU A 347 -14.87 22.30 -4.78
C LEU A 347 -15.45 23.28 -3.74
N GLN A 348 -16.77 23.21 -3.50
CA GLN A 348 -17.47 24.12 -2.59
C GLN A 348 -17.35 23.74 -1.10
N THR A 349 -17.14 22.46 -0.78
CA THR A 349 -17.34 21.94 0.59
C THR A 349 -16.16 21.16 1.16
N HIS A 350 -15.21 20.69 0.34
CA HIS A 350 -14.13 19.83 0.83
C HIS A 350 -13.08 20.64 1.61
N PRO A 351 -12.68 20.22 2.83
CA PRO A 351 -11.76 21.00 3.66
C PRO A 351 -10.32 20.99 3.14
N ASN A 352 -9.88 19.89 2.52
CA ASN A 352 -8.54 19.79 1.95
C ASN A 352 -8.39 20.66 0.68
N GLU A 353 -7.47 21.62 0.71
CA GLU A 353 -7.16 22.55 -0.38
C GLU A 353 -6.62 21.87 -1.64
N LEU A 354 -5.80 20.82 -1.51
CA LEU A 354 -5.29 20.08 -2.68
C LEU A 354 -6.42 19.40 -3.43
N VAL A 355 -7.34 18.74 -2.73
CA VAL A 355 -8.52 18.09 -3.34
C VAL A 355 -9.42 19.12 -4.04
N ARG A 356 -9.61 20.30 -3.44
CA ARG A 356 -10.31 21.41 -4.09
C ARG A 356 -9.57 21.93 -5.32
N GLN A 357 -8.23 22.03 -5.27
CA GLN A 357 -7.41 22.47 -6.39
C GLN A 357 -7.54 21.50 -7.57
N TYR A 358 -7.52 20.18 -7.33
CA TYR A 358 -7.77 19.19 -8.37
C TYR A 358 -9.17 19.34 -8.96
N SER A 359 -10.19 19.50 -8.12
CA SER A 359 -11.59 19.69 -8.56
C SER A 359 -11.74 20.94 -9.42
N PHE A 360 -11.06 22.03 -9.04
CA PHE A 360 -11.00 23.26 -9.82
C PHE A 360 -10.30 23.05 -11.18
N ASP A 361 -9.13 22.42 -11.19
CA ASP A 361 -8.39 22.11 -12.43
C ASP A 361 -9.21 21.24 -13.39
N ILE A 362 -10.00 20.31 -12.84
CA ILE A 362 -10.92 19.46 -13.58
C ILE A 362 -12.05 20.30 -14.21
N LEU A 363 -12.74 21.11 -13.41
CA LEU A 363 -13.87 21.93 -13.87
C LEU A 363 -13.45 22.97 -14.93
N GLN A 364 -12.21 23.47 -14.88
CA GLN A 364 -11.67 24.37 -15.92
C GLN A 364 -11.59 23.72 -17.30
N LYS A 365 -11.42 22.39 -17.35
CA LYS A 365 -11.22 21.64 -18.60
C LYS A 365 -12.52 21.08 -19.17
N ILE A 366 -13.57 21.04 -18.36
CA ILE A 366 -14.94 20.73 -18.81
C ILE A 366 -15.48 21.99 -19.49
N ASP A 367 -16.12 21.86 -20.66
CA ASP A 367 -16.74 23.00 -21.33
C ASP A 367 -17.87 23.57 -20.46
N LEU A 368 -17.55 24.67 -19.76
CA LEU A 368 -18.44 25.38 -18.84
C LEU A 368 -19.71 25.90 -19.55
N LYS A 369 -19.72 25.97 -20.89
CA LYS A 369 -20.88 26.46 -21.66
C LYS A 369 -21.93 25.40 -21.97
N GLN A 370 -21.60 24.12 -21.83
CA GLN A 370 -22.50 22.99 -22.16
C GLN A 370 -23.01 22.26 -20.92
N SER A 371 -22.50 22.59 -19.73
CA SER A 371 -22.74 21.87 -18.48
C SER A 371 -23.66 22.66 -17.54
N ASN A 372 -24.58 21.96 -16.85
CA ASN A 372 -25.47 22.51 -15.81
C ASN A 372 -24.69 22.82 -14.51
N ILE A 373 -23.61 23.60 -14.58
CA ILE A 373 -22.83 23.96 -13.40
C ILE A 373 -23.61 24.99 -12.57
N PRO A 374 -23.79 24.76 -11.25
CA PRO A 374 -24.46 25.73 -10.39
C PRO A 374 -23.78 27.10 -10.42
N GLN A 375 -24.59 28.18 -10.41
CA GLN A 375 -24.09 29.56 -10.46
C GLN A 375 -23.04 29.85 -9.38
N ASN A 376 -23.25 29.35 -8.15
CA ASN A 376 -22.30 29.49 -7.05
C ASN A 376 -20.91 28.89 -7.37
N THR A 377 -20.87 27.74 -8.06
CA THR A 377 -19.61 27.14 -8.51
C THR A 377 -18.98 28.00 -9.60
N HIS A 378 -19.78 28.53 -10.53
CA HIS A 378 -19.27 29.41 -11.58
C HIS A 378 -18.61 30.67 -10.99
N ASP A 379 -19.21 31.25 -9.96
CA ASP A 379 -18.66 32.44 -9.29
C ASP A 379 -17.41 32.10 -8.46
N LEU A 380 -17.38 30.94 -7.81
CA LEU A 380 -16.17 30.42 -7.16
C LEU A 380 -15.03 30.21 -8.19
N ILE A 381 -15.29 29.57 -9.33
CA ILE A 381 -14.28 29.37 -10.39
C ILE A 381 -13.73 30.70 -10.91
N LYS A 382 -14.59 31.71 -11.15
CA LYS A 382 -14.15 33.06 -11.54
C LYS A 382 -13.22 33.67 -10.49
N LEU A 383 -13.56 33.52 -9.21
CA LEU A 383 -12.75 34.03 -8.11
C LEU A 383 -11.40 33.34 -8.02
N GLU A 384 -11.36 32.02 -8.11
CA GLU A 384 -10.12 31.23 -8.11
C GLU A 384 -9.20 31.64 -9.27
N LEU A 385 -9.76 31.82 -10.48
CA LEU A 385 -9.00 32.29 -11.65
C LEU A 385 -8.35 33.66 -11.43
N ILE A 386 -9.11 34.61 -10.88
CA ILE A 386 -8.58 35.96 -10.59
C ILE A 386 -7.55 35.89 -9.46
N THR A 387 -7.79 35.07 -8.43
CA THR A 387 -6.84 34.82 -7.33
C THR A 387 -5.50 34.30 -7.88
N GLN A 388 -5.53 33.30 -8.77
CA GLN A 388 -4.32 32.77 -9.40
C GLN A 388 -3.57 33.82 -10.24
N LYS A 389 -4.29 34.68 -10.98
CA LYS A 389 -3.68 35.80 -11.73
C LYS A 389 -2.96 36.76 -10.79
N ILE A 390 -3.61 37.14 -9.68
CA ILE A 390 -3.02 38.01 -8.66
C ILE A 390 -1.73 37.39 -8.10
N LEU A 391 -1.76 36.09 -7.80
CA LEU A 391 -0.61 35.41 -7.21
C LEU A 391 0.58 35.28 -8.16
N LYS A 392 0.34 35.06 -9.47
CA LYS A 392 1.38 34.82 -10.51
C LYS A 392 2.12 36.08 -10.99
N LYS A 393 1.73 37.29 -10.55
CA LYS A 393 2.31 38.58 -10.99
C LYS A 393 2.23 38.83 -12.51
N GLU A 394 1.29 38.23 -13.21
CA GLU A 394 0.98 38.62 -14.58
C GLU A 394 0.36 40.03 -14.54
N ILE A 395 1.00 41.02 -15.16
CA ILE A 395 0.68 42.47 -15.16
C ILE A 395 -0.76 42.77 -14.72
N LEU A 396 -0.95 43.05 -13.43
CA LEU A 396 -2.25 43.39 -12.86
C LEU A 396 -2.48 44.88 -13.05
N ASN A 397 -3.54 45.25 -13.76
CA ASN A 397 -4.01 46.63 -13.81
C ASN A 397 -5.00 46.87 -12.65
N GLU A 398 -5.32 48.14 -12.36
CA GLU A 398 -6.30 48.51 -11.31
C GLU A 398 -7.66 47.81 -11.50
N GLN A 399 -8.03 47.54 -12.76
CA GLN A 399 -9.29 46.89 -13.12
C GLN A 399 -9.36 45.43 -12.65
N ASP A 400 -8.25 44.69 -12.66
CA ASP A 400 -8.21 43.30 -12.18
C ASP A 400 -8.50 43.22 -10.67
N TYR A 401 -7.99 44.16 -9.89
CA TYR A 401 -8.26 44.26 -8.45
C TYR A 401 -9.71 44.66 -8.16
N ILE A 402 -10.24 45.66 -8.86
CA ILE A 402 -11.65 46.06 -8.74
C ILE A 402 -12.58 44.89 -9.11
N THR A 403 -12.23 44.13 -10.15
CA THR A 403 -12.99 42.95 -10.58
C THR A 403 -12.91 41.83 -9.55
N PHE A 404 -11.74 41.61 -8.94
CA PHE A 404 -11.57 40.67 -7.83
C PHE A 404 -12.46 41.04 -6.63
N GLU A 405 -12.37 42.29 -6.16
CA GLU A 405 -13.15 42.77 -5.02
C GLU A 405 -14.66 42.68 -5.27
N SER A 406 -15.11 43.09 -6.46
CA SER A 406 -16.53 43.03 -6.84
C SER A 406 -17.08 41.60 -6.91
N ASN A 407 -16.34 40.68 -7.52
CA ASN A 407 -16.74 39.27 -7.58
C ASN A 407 -16.74 38.63 -6.19
N LEU A 408 -15.80 39.03 -5.33
CA LEU A 408 -15.65 38.47 -4.00
C LEU A 408 -16.78 38.94 -3.09
N ASP A 409 -17.12 40.23 -3.16
CA ASP A 409 -18.26 40.82 -2.47
C ASP A 409 -19.57 40.16 -2.93
N THR A 410 -19.74 39.93 -4.23
CA THR A 410 -20.90 39.21 -4.79
C THR A 410 -21.02 37.79 -4.24
N TYR A 411 -19.93 37.01 -4.29
CA TYR A 411 -19.91 35.62 -3.81
C TYR A 411 -20.22 35.51 -2.32
N LEU A 412 -19.78 36.48 -1.53
CA LEU A 412 -19.89 36.48 -0.06
C LEU A 412 -21.19 37.13 0.46
N ASN A 413 -21.79 38.08 -0.27
CA ASN A 413 -23.01 38.80 0.16
C ASN A 413 -24.31 38.02 -0.04
N ASP A 414 -24.28 36.86 -0.71
CA ASP A 414 -25.36 35.88 -0.71
C ASP A 414 -25.48 35.20 0.68
N VAL A 415 -25.96 35.99 1.65
CA VAL A 415 -26.61 35.77 2.97
C VAL A 415 -26.11 34.66 3.93
N ALA A 416 -25.01 33.95 3.65
CA ALA A 416 -24.43 32.99 4.60
C ALA A 416 -22.91 32.97 4.58
N PHE A 417 -22.28 34.11 4.94
CA PHE A 417 -20.81 34.22 5.08
C PHE A 417 -20.21 33.13 5.99
N GLY A 418 -20.95 32.66 6.99
CA GLY A 418 -20.49 31.66 7.95
C GLY A 418 -20.40 30.22 7.42
N ASN A 419 -21.05 29.90 6.29
CA ASN A 419 -21.10 28.52 5.76
C ASN A 419 -20.42 28.36 4.40
N LYS A 420 -19.97 29.45 3.77
CA LYS A 420 -19.28 29.39 2.47
C LYS A 420 -17.78 29.21 2.68
N ILE A 421 -17.19 28.24 1.99
CA ILE A 421 -15.75 28.08 1.91
C ILE A 421 -15.15 29.22 1.08
N LEU A 422 -14.07 29.81 1.58
CA LEU A 422 -13.30 30.84 0.90
C LEU A 422 -12.52 30.28 -0.30
N PRO A 423 -12.26 31.09 -1.36
CA PRO A 423 -11.39 30.69 -2.44
C PRO A 423 -10.01 30.24 -1.95
N MET A 424 -9.40 29.29 -2.64
CA MET A 424 -8.08 28.76 -2.33
C MET A 424 -7.04 29.88 -2.42
N ASN A 425 -6.12 29.92 -1.45
CA ASN A 425 -5.06 30.94 -1.37
C ASN A 425 -5.56 32.39 -1.34
N VAL A 426 -6.84 32.64 -1.03
CA VAL A 426 -7.41 34.01 -1.05
C VAL A 426 -6.70 34.95 -0.09
N PHE A 427 -6.24 34.44 1.06
CA PHE A 427 -5.50 35.24 2.04
C PHE A 427 -4.12 35.67 1.54
N GLU A 428 -3.45 34.85 0.74
CA GLU A 428 -2.20 35.25 0.09
C GLU A 428 -2.43 36.34 -0.95
N ALA A 429 -3.57 36.28 -1.66
CA ALA A 429 -3.96 37.33 -2.59
C ALA A 429 -4.28 38.63 -1.84
N PHE A 430 -5.00 38.57 -0.72
CA PHE A 430 -5.23 39.74 0.14
C PHE A 430 -3.92 40.35 0.62
N ASP A 431 -3.00 39.54 1.14
CA ASP A 431 -1.69 40.00 1.61
C ASP A 431 -0.94 40.77 0.51
N LYS A 432 -0.92 40.23 -0.72
CA LYS A 432 -0.29 40.89 -1.87
C LYS A 432 -0.99 42.20 -2.24
N ILE A 433 -2.32 42.22 -2.31
CA ILE A 433 -3.09 43.43 -2.67
C ILE A 433 -2.87 44.53 -1.64
N LEU A 434 -2.96 44.19 -0.36
CA LEU A 434 -2.77 45.14 0.74
C LEU A 434 -1.37 45.75 0.71
N LYS A 435 -0.32 44.99 0.38
CA LYS A 435 1.04 45.51 0.22
C LYS A 435 1.21 46.51 -0.94
N MET A 436 0.31 46.52 -1.90
CA MET A 436 0.39 47.41 -3.08
C MET A 436 -0.32 48.76 -2.91
N ASN A 437 -1.00 49.01 -1.77
CA ASN A 437 -1.74 50.24 -1.48
C ASN A 437 -2.81 50.63 -2.54
N SER A 438 -3.25 49.69 -3.38
CA SER A 438 -4.33 49.88 -4.36
C SER A 438 -5.67 49.43 -3.75
N CYS A 439 -6.75 50.22 -3.92
CA CYS A 439 -8.14 50.01 -3.45
C CYS A 439 -8.35 48.87 -2.44
N THR A 440 -8.47 49.22 -1.16
CA THR A 440 -8.38 48.28 -0.03
C THR A 440 -9.64 48.20 0.84
N SER A 441 -10.63 49.07 0.64
CA SER A 441 -11.78 49.18 1.55
C SER A 441 -12.66 47.94 1.57
N THR A 442 -12.81 47.23 0.45
CA THR A 442 -13.66 46.04 0.36
C THR A 442 -13.00 44.85 1.06
N ILE A 443 -11.72 44.58 0.77
CA ILE A 443 -10.95 43.51 1.43
C ILE A 443 -10.88 43.74 2.94
N ILE A 444 -10.62 44.97 3.39
CA ILE A 444 -10.56 45.30 4.83
C ILE A 444 -11.92 45.02 5.49
N LEU A 445 -13.04 45.42 4.88
CA LEU A 445 -14.38 45.14 5.41
C LEU A 445 -14.70 43.64 5.44
N LEU A 446 -14.26 42.87 4.44
CA LEU A 446 -14.43 41.42 4.40
C LEU A 446 -13.64 40.72 5.50
N LEU A 447 -12.39 41.13 5.70
CA LEU A 447 -11.54 40.62 6.79
C LEU A 447 -12.16 40.91 8.15
N LEU A 448 -12.73 42.10 8.35
CA LEU A 448 -13.48 42.44 9.57
C LEU A 448 -14.64 41.47 9.80
N ARG A 449 -15.47 41.24 8.79
CA ARG A 449 -16.60 40.29 8.90
C ARG A 449 -16.11 38.86 9.18
N TYR A 450 -15.01 38.45 8.57
CA TYR A 450 -14.42 37.12 8.77
C TYR A 450 -13.98 36.91 10.22
N VAL A 451 -13.23 37.85 10.80
CA VAL A 451 -12.80 37.75 12.21
C VAL A 451 -13.94 37.98 13.20
N GLN A 452 -14.95 38.80 12.88
CA GLN A 452 -16.15 38.96 13.70
C GLN A 452 -16.94 37.65 13.87
N ASN A 453 -16.87 36.75 12.87
CA ASN A 453 -17.47 35.42 12.92
C ASN A 453 -16.57 34.37 13.62
N GLY A 454 -15.55 34.79 14.37
CA GLY A 454 -14.69 33.90 15.15
C GLY A 454 -13.59 33.18 14.37
N GLN A 455 -13.43 33.50 13.07
CA GLN A 455 -12.43 32.85 12.23
C GLN A 455 -11.03 33.43 12.44
N LYS A 456 -10.01 32.60 12.17
CA LYS A 456 -8.59 32.95 12.34
C LYS A 456 -7.94 33.42 11.03
N LEU A 457 -7.12 34.46 11.08
CA LEU A 457 -6.33 34.95 9.94
C LEU A 457 -4.92 34.34 9.93
N PRO A 458 -4.30 34.14 8.75
CA PRO A 458 -2.89 33.78 8.67
C PRO A 458 -1.99 34.86 9.29
N ASN A 459 -0.94 34.45 10.00
CA ASN A 459 -0.03 35.38 10.70
C ASN A 459 0.60 36.42 9.77
N GLN A 460 0.96 36.03 8.55
CA GLN A 460 1.53 36.93 7.55
C GLN A 460 0.57 38.06 7.16
N LEU A 461 -0.73 37.76 7.05
CA LEU A 461 -1.75 38.75 6.77
C LEU A 461 -1.96 39.70 7.96
N ILE A 462 -1.89 39.17 9.19
CA ILE A 462 -1.96 39.96 10.43
C ILE A 462 -0.80 40.97 10.49
N GLU A 463 0.42 40.55 10.15
CA GLU A 463 1.59 41.43 10.09
C GLU A 463 1.39 42.56 9.07
N THR A 464 0.90 42.24 7.87
CA THR A 464 0.61 43.24 6.82
C THR A 464 -0.44 44.26 7.26
N LEU A 465 -1.51 43.81 7.92
CA LEU A 465 -2.52 44.71 8.49
C LEU A 465 -1.93 45.61 9.59
N GLY A 466 -1.02 45.06 10.42
CA GLY A 466 -0.29 45.82 11.43
C GLY A 466 0.62 46.90 10.83
N ASP A 467 1.38 46.56 9.79
CA ASP A 467 2.23 47.53 9.07
C ASP A 467 1.41 48.62 8.39
N GLN A 468 0.23 48.30 7.84
CA GLN A 468 -0.69 49.31 7.31
C GLN A 468 -1.23 50.23 8.41
N LEU A 469 -1.57 49.70 9.59
CA LEU A 469 -2.06 50.52 10.70
C LEU A 469 -1.03 51.54 11.19
N LEU A 470 0.25 51.19 11.15
CA LEU A 470 1.35 52.13 11.48
C LEU A 470 1.43 53.30 10.49
N ASN A 471 1.03 53.08 9.24
CA ASN A 471 1.08 54.08 8.16
C ASN A 471 -0.23 54.87 7.99
N ASP A 472 -1.38 54.26 8.32
CA ASP A 472 -2.70 54.86 8.22
C ASP A 472 -3.55 54.47 9.44
N LYS A 473 -3.96 55.47 10.24
CA LYS A 473 -4.72 55.28 11.50
C LYS A 473 -6.19 54.95 11.24
N ASN A 474 -6.43 53.91 10.45
CA ASN A 474 -7.77 53.46 10.07
C ASN A 474 -8.42 52.70 11.23
N GLN A 475 -9.58 53.19 11.70
CA GLN A 475 -10.34 52.57 12.79
C GLN A 475 -10.79 51.14 12.48
N ILE A 476 -11.01 50.78 11.22
CA ILE A 476 -11.44 49.44 10.82
C ILE A 476 -10.30 48.43 11.02
N LEU A 477 -9.05 48.82 10.70
CA LEU A 477 -7.87 47.97 10.94
C LEU A 477 -7.69 47.65 12.43
N ILE A 478 -7.92 48.66 13.30
CA ILE A 478 -7.90 48.47 14.76
C ILE A 478 -8.97 47.46 15.19
N GLN A 479 -10.17 47.55 14.63
CA GLN A 479 -11.24 46.59 14.93
C GLN A 479 -10.89 45.17 14.49
N ILE A 480 -10.28 44.99 13.31
CA ILE A 480 -9.83 43.68 12.84
C ILE A 480 -8.82 43.09 13.84
N LEU A 481 -7.77 43.84 14.19
CA LEU A 481 -6.74 43.37 15.12
C LEU A 481 -7.29 43.09 16.52
N TYR A 482 -8.27 43.88 16.98
CA TYR A 482 -9.00 43.60 18.23
C TYR A 482 -9.69 42.23 18.19
N TYR A 483 -10.42 41.93 17.12
CA TYR A 483 -11.10 40.63 16.97
C TYR A 483 -10.11 39.47 16.78
N VAL A 484 -8.98 39.67 16.11
CA VAL A 484 -7.89 38.67 16.01
C VAL A 484 -7.40 38.25 17.41
N VAL A 485 -7.14 39.22 18.29
CA VAL A 485 -6.75 38.95 19.69
C VAL A 485 -7.89 38.29 20.47
N HIS A 486 -9.12 38.78 20.30
CA HIS A 486 -10.30 38.22 20.97
C HIS A 486 -10.56 36.77 20.55
N ASN A 487 -10.22 36.39 19.31
CA ASN A 487 -10.28 35.01 18.79
C ASN A 487 -9.08 34.15 19.22
N GLY A 488 -8.24 34.65 20.13
CA GLY A 488 -7.13 33.92 20.73
C GLY A 488 -5.88 33.81 19.85
N GLN A 489 -5.71 34.69 18.85
CA GLN A 489 -4.48 34.75 18.07
C GLN A 489 -3.52 35.82 18.64
N LEU A 490 -2.24 35.47 18.72
CA LEU A 490 -1.19 36.39 19.17
C LEU A 490 -0.79 37.32 18.02
N LEU A 491 -0.65 38.61 18.33
CA LEU A 491 -0.07 39.60 17.42
C LEU A 491 1.47 39.58 17.55
N ALA A 492 2.18 39.92 16.48
CA ALA A 492 3.63 40.09 16.53
C ALA A 492 3.99 41.28 17.45
N ASP A 493 5.15 41.21 18.14
CA ASP A 493 5.62 42.23 19.09
C ASP A 493 5.66 43.66 18.51
N LYS A 494 5.92 43.79 17.20
CA LYS A 494 5.93 45.08 16.49
C LYS A 494 4.53 45.67 16.30
N THR A 495 3.50 44.83 16.20
CA THR A 495 2.09 45.23 16.00
C THR A 495 1.42 45.57 17.34
N ILE A 496 1.93 45.02 18.45
CA ILE A 496 1.44 45.30 19.81
C ILE A 496 1.91 46.68 20.32
N LYS A 497 3.14 47.07 19.95
CA LYS A 497 3.74 48.36 20.31
C LYS A 497 3.17 49.49 19.47
#